data_AF-A0A453KAQ0-F1
#
_entry.id   AF-A0A453KAQ0-F1
#
_cell.length_a   1.000
_cell.length_b   1.000
_cell.length_c   1.000
_cell.angle_alpha   90.00
_cell.angle_beta   90.00
_cell.angle_gamma   90.00
#
_symmetry.space_group_name_H-M   'P 1'
#
loop_
_entity.id
_entity.type
_entity.pdbx_description
1 polymer ?
#
loop_
_entity_poly.entity_id
_entity_poly.type
_entity_poly.pdbx_seq_one_letter_code
_entity_poly.pdbx_strand_id
1 'polypeptide(L)'
;QGKMSSQTYRPPKPEDVATICYTSGTTGTPKGAVLSHENLIANVAGSSLGVKFYPSDVYISYLPLAHIYERANQIALLHYGVAIGFYQGDNLKLMDDLAALRPTVFASVPRLYNRIYSAITNAVKDSGGLKERLFRTAYNAKRQALMN
;
A
#
# COMPACT_ATOMS: atom_id res chain seq x y z
N GLN A 1 19.88 -2.13 -19.95
CA GLN A 1 19.21 -2.52 -21.21
C GLN A 1 18.98 -1.35 -22.20
N GLY A 2 18.96 -0.07 -21.79
CA GLY A 2 18.73 1.05 -22.74
C GLY A 2 19.93 1.57 -23.56
N LYS A 3 21.18 1.36 -23.12
CA LYS A 3 22.37 1.97 -23.77
C LYS A 3 22.70 1.44 -25.18
N MET A 4 22.12 0.32 -25.59
CA MET A 4 22.37 -0.32 -26.89
C MET A 4 21.25 -0.10 -27.91
N SER A 5 20.19 0.64 -27.56
CA SER A 5 19.09 0.91 -28.49
C SER A 5 19.49 2.01 -29.47
N SER A 6 19.32 1.75 -30.78
CA SER A 6 19.48 2.76 -31.84
C SER A 6 18.30 3.73 -31.92
N GLN A 7 17.24 3.51 -31.13
CA GLN A 7 16.09 4.40 -31.12
C GLN A 7 16.35 5.65 -30.29
N THR A 8 16.01 6.81 -30.85
CA THR A 8 16.01 8.08 -30.13
C THR A 8 15.06 7.98 -28.93
N TYR A 9 15.54 8.36 -27.75
CA TYR A 9 14.70 8.47 -26.55
C TYR A 9 13.56 9.45 -26.80
N ARG A 10 12.32 8.97 -26.65
CA ARG A 10 11.09 9.76 -26.78
C ARG A 10 10.34 9.70 -25.45
N PRO A 11 10.44 10.73 -24.58
CA PRO A 11 9.68 10.74 -23.34
C PRO A 11 8.17 10.82 -23.65
N PRO A 12 7.31 10.21 -22.81
CA PRO A 12 5.86 10.32 -22.97
C PRO A 12 5.39 11.76 -22.73
N LYS A 13 4.30 12.14 -23.39
CA LYS A 13 3.56 13.36 -23.09
C LYS A 13 2.57 13.13 -21.93
N PRO A 14 2.15 14.18 -21.21
CA PRO A 14 1.19 14.03 -20.12
C PRO A 14 -0.12 13.35 -20.53
N GLU A 15 -0.58 13.60 -21.76
CA GLU A 15 -1.86 13.10 -22.29
C GLU A 15 -1.76 11.66 -22.82
N ASP A 16 -0.53 11.14 -22.98
CA ASP A 16 -0.32 9.77 -23.45
C ASP A 16 -0.86 8.76 -22.43
N VAL A 17 -1.40 7.65 -22.94
CA VAL A 17 -1.92 6.56 -22.11
C VAL A 17 -0.77 5.91 -21.34
N ALA A 18 -0.83 5.97 -20.01
CA ALA A 18 0.14 5.34 -19.13
C ALA A 18 -0.27 3.89 -18.80
N THR A 19 -1.56 3.65 -18.56
CA THR A 19 -2.06 2.34 -18.16
C THR A 19 -3.54 2.15 -18.44
N ILE A 20 -3.94 0.89 -18.63
CA ILE A 20 -5.35 0.47 -18.67
C ILE A 20 -5.62 -0.48 -17.49
N CYS A 21 -6.54 -0.09 -16.60
CA CYS A 21 -6.96 -0.92 -15.48
C CYS A 21 -8.31 -1.56 -15.79
N TYR A 22 -8.36 -2.89 -15.88
CA TYR A 22 -9.60 -3.62 -16.10
C TYR A 22 -10.38 -3.82 -14.80
N THR A 23 -11.69 -3.65 -14.88
CA THR A 23 -12.63 -3.88 -13.78
C THR A 23 -13.73 -4.83 -14.24
N SER A 24 -14.29 -5.62 -13.32
CA SER A 24 -15.28 -6.67 -13.65
C SER A 24 -16.52 -6.12 -14.37
N GLY A 25 -16.87 -4.85 -14.16
CA GLY A 25 -18.06 -4.23 -14.76
C GLY A 25 -19.36 -4.83 -14.20
N THR A 26 -20.40 -4.01 -14.03
CA THR A 26 -21.72 -4.50 -13.56
C THR A 26 -22.46 -5.31 -14.64
N THR A 27 -22.04 -5.19 -15.90
CA THR A 27 -22.67 -5.81 -17.08
C THR A 27 -22.01 -7.14 -17.50
N GLY A 28 -21.12 -7.71 -16.67
CA GLY A 28 -20.41 -8.97 -16.93
C GLY A 28 -19.24 -8.88 -17.92
N THR A 29 -19.23 -7.87 -18.80
CA THR A 29 -18.07 -7.58 -19.68
C THR A 29 -17.09 -6.64 -18.97
N PRO A 30 -15.81 -7.02 -18.80
CA PRO A 30 -14.83 -6.16 -18.17
C PRO A 30 -14.64 -4.84 -18.90
N LYS A 31 -14.56 -3.74 -18.15
CA LYS A 31 -14.33 -2.39 -18.69
C LYS A 31 -12.90 -1.95 -18.35
N GLY A 32 -12.18 -1.45 -19.35
CA GLY A 32 -10.84 -0.87 -19.19
C GLY A 32 -10.93 0.62 -18.86
N ALA A 33 -10.48 1.02 -17.68
CA ALA A 33 -10.25 2.42 -17.34
C ALA A 33 -8.89 2.85 -17.93
N VAL A 34 -8.94 3.73 -18.93
CA VAL A 34 -7.76 4.30 -19.58
C VAL A 34 -7.27 5.47 -18.74
N LEU A 35 -6.02 5.42 -18.28
CA LEU A 35 -5.42 6.45 -17.44
C LEU A 35 -4.18 7.01 -18.14
N SER A 36 -4.14 8.33 -18.30
CA SER A 36 -2.98 9.05 -18.84
C SER A 36 -1.91 9.28 -17.77
N HIS A 37 -0.72 9.70 -18.20
CA HIS A 37 0.34 10.10 -17.29
C HIS A 37 -0.09 11.25 -16.36
N GLU A 38 -0.78 12.27 -16.89
CA GLU A 38 -1.27 13.40 -16.09
C GLU A 38 -2.29 12.96 -15.03
N ASN A 39 -3.16 11.97 -15.30
CA ASN A 39 -4.11 11.49 -14.29
C ASN A 39 -3.38 10.91 -13.07
N LEU A 40 -2.32 10.13 -13.31
CA LEU A 40 -1.54 9.50 -12.24
C LEU A 40 -0.76 10.55 -11.44
N ILE A 41 -0.13 11.52 -12.10
CA ILE A 41 0.62 12.58 -11.43
C ILE A 41 -0.30 13.54 -10.67
N ALA A 42 -1.48 13.86 -11.21
CA ALA A 42 -2.49 14.63 -10.50
C ALA A 42 -2.96 13.92 -9.22
N ASN A 43 -3.15 12.59 -9.27
CA ASN A 43 -3.44 11.80 -8.08
C ASN A 43 -2.31 11.86 -7.05
N VAL A 44 -1.05 11.72 -7.48
CA VAL A 44 0.11 11.85 -6.58
C VAL A 44 0.10 13.22 -5.90
N ALA A 45 0.00 14.30 -6.68
CA ALA A 45 -0.02 15.67 -6.16
C ALA A 45 -1.14 15.90 -5.14
N GLY A 46 -2.34 15.35 -5.39
CA GLY A 46 -3.45 15.42 -4.44
C GLY A 46 -3.18 14.62 -3.16
N SER A 47 -2.62 13.41 -3.28
CA SER A 47 -2.32 12.54 -2.12
C SER A 47 -1.26 13.12 -1.18
N SER A 48 -0.30 13.86 -1.74
CA SER A 48 0.77 14.55 -1.03
C SER A 48 0.31 15.63 -0.05
N LEU A 49 -0.95 16.09 -0.17
CA LEU A 49 -1.55 17.04 0.76
C LEU A 49 -1.91 16.41 2.10
N GLY A 50 -2.25 15.11 2.10
CA GLY A 50 -2.71 14.39 3.30
C GLY A 50 -1.63 13.55 3.97
N VAL A 51 -0.63 13.09 3.23
CA VAL A 51 0.43 12.20 3.73
C VAL A 51 1.79 12.71 3.25
N LYS A 52 2.74 12.81 4.17
CA LYS A 52 4.14 13.12 3.87
C LYS A 52 4.95 11.83 3.84
N PHE A 53 5.68 11.63 2.75
CA PHE A 53 6.63 10.54 2.60
C PHE A 53 8.06 11.09 2.64
N TYR A 54 9.00 10.28 3.11
CA TYR A 54 10.41 10.62 3.21
C TYR A 54 11.26 9.54 2.53
N PRO A 55 12.43 9.89 1.96
CA PRO A 55 13.34 8.90 1.38
C PRO A 55 13.83 7.82 2.36
N SER A 56 13.71 8.04 3.67
CA SER A 56 14.01 7.06 4.72
C SER A 56 12.89 6.04 4.94
N ASP A 57 11.72 6.23 4.32
CA ASP A 57 10.61 5.31 4.46
C ASP A 57 10.85 4.01 3.71
N VAL A 58 10.16 2.96 4.19
CA VAL A 58 10.13 1.64 3.57
C VAL A 58 8.66 1.21 3.43
N TYR A 59 8.26 0.86 2.23
CA TYR A 59 6.92 0.37 1.90
C TYR A 59 6.93 -1.11 1.55
N ILE A 60 5.89 -1.83 1.95
CA ILE A 60 5.65 -3.22 1.52
C ILE A 60 4.60 -3.28 0.40
N SER A 61 5.02 -3.72 -0.77
CA SER A 61 4.15 -3.98 -1.92
C SER A 61 3.61 -5.40 -1.85
N TYR A 62 2.38 -5.55 -1.37
CA TYR A 62 1.66 -6.84 -1.32
C TYR A 62 0.27 -6.79 -1.97
N LEU A 63 -0.24 -5.59 -2.26
CA LEU A 63 -1.50 -5.42 -2.98
C LEU A 63 -1.28 -5.77 -4.46
N PRO A 64 -2.28 -6.32 -5.16
CA PRO A 64 -2.07 -6.72 -6.54
C PRO A 64 -1.87 -5.50 -7.46
N LEU A 65 -0.78 -5.52 -8.23
CA LEU A 65 -0.49 -4.48 -9.25
C LEU A 65 -1.55 -4.39 -10.35
N ALA A 66 -2.48 -5.34 -10.47
CA ALA A 66 -3.62 -5.21 -11.37
C ALA A 66 -4.57 -4.07 -10.96
N HIS A 67 -4.61 -3.72 -9.67
CA HIS A 67 -5.47 -2.66 -9.14
C HIS A 67 -4.74 -1.31 -9.16
N ILE A 68 -5.50 -0.26 -9.51
CA ILE A 68 -4.96 1.11 -9.55
C ILE A 68 -4.42 1.59 -8.21
N TYR A 69 -4.95 1.08 -7.09
CA TYR A 69 -4.53 1.51 -5.76
C TYR A 69 -3.05 1.23 -5.49
N GLU A 70 -2.56 0.02 -5.81
CA GLU A 70 -1.14 -0.30 -5.63
C GLU A 70 -0.26 0.48 -6.61
N ARG A 71 -0.69 0.63 -7.87
CA ARG A 71 0.06 1.42 -8.87
C ARG A 71 0.22 2.87 -8.41
N ALA A 72 -0.85 3.48 -7.92
CA ALA A 72 -0.84 4.85 -7.40
C ALA A 72 0.12 4.98 -6.21
N ASN A 73 0.11 4.02 -5.28
CA ASN A 73 1.06 3.99 -4.17
C ASN A 73 2.50 3.92 -4.69
N GLN A 74 2.82 2.99 -5.60
CA GLN A 74 4.19 2.88 -6.14
C GLN A 74 4.65 4.15 -6.83
N ILE A 75 3.80 4.80 -7.65
CA ILE A 75 4.17 6.03 -8.34
C ILE A 75 4.43 7.16 -7.34
N ALA A 76 3.57 7.31 -6.32
CA ALA A 76 3.76 8.31 -5.27
C ALA A 76 5.06 8.05 -4.49
N LEU A 77 5.28 6.82 -4.05
CA LEU A 77 6.43 6.42 -3.24
C LEU A 77 7.75 6.56 -4.01
N LEU A 78 7.77 6.18 -5.29
CA LEU A 78 8.92 6.40 -6.17
C LEU A 78 9.21 7.88 -6.37
N HIS A 79 8.18 8.73 -6.52
CA HIS A 79 8.35 10.18 -6.61
C HIS A 79 9.05 10.76 -5.36
N TYR A 80 8.80 10.20 -4.17
CA TYR A 80 9.43 10.61 -2.91
C TYR A 80 10.74 9.88 -2.58
N GLY A 81 11.20 8.95 -3.45
CA GLY A 81 12.41 8.17 -3.20
C GLY A 81 12.28 7.13 -2.09
N VAL A 82 11.07 6.67 -1.80
CA VAL A 82 10.79 5.63 -0.80
C VAL A 82 11.23 4.26 -1.30
N ALA A 83 11.83 3.45 -0.43
CA ALA A 83 12.19 2.08 -0.75
C ALA A 83 10.94 1.17 -0.78
N ILE A 84 10.82 0.29 -1.78
CA ILE A 84 9.69 -0.63 -1.95
C ILE A 84 10.18 -2.07 -1.86
N GLY A 85 9.73 -2.80 -0.85
CA GLY A 85 9.94 -4.24 -0.72
C GLY A 85 8.73 -5.02 -1.22
N PHE A 86 8.95 -5.98 -2.12
CA PHE A 86 7.89 -6.87 -2.60
C PHE A 86 7.74 -8.07 -1.67
N TYR A 87 6.50 -8.39 -1.31
CA TYR A 87 6.19 -9.58 -0.53
C TYR A 87 6.47 -10.87 -1.31
N GLN A 88 6.48 -12.01 -0.62
CA GLN A 88 6.83 -13.31 -1.21
C GLN A 88 5.80 -13.88 -2.21
N GLY A 89 4.67 -13.20 -2.44
CA GLY A 89 3.59 -13.70 -3.29
C GLY A 89 2.51 -14.49 -2.53
N ASP A 90 2.75 -14.85 -1.27
CA ASP A 90 1.83 -15.60 -0.42
C ASP A 90 1.28 -14.75 0.73
N ASN A 91 -0.03 -14.48 0.70
CA ASN A 91 -0.72 -13.70 1.73
C ASN A 91 -0.72 -14.36 3.11
N LEU A 92 -0.46 -15.66 3.21
CA LEU A 92 -0.32 -16.35 4.50
C LEU A 92 0.99 -16.00 5.19
N LYS A 93 2.04 -15.68 4.42
CA LYS A 93 3.38 -15.32 4.91
C LYS A 93 3.60 -13.83 5.08
N LEU A 94 2.59 -13.02 4.80
CA LEU A 94 2.69 -11.56 4.85
C LEU A 94 3.16 -11.04 6.23
N MET A 95 2.82 -11.71 7.33
CA MET A 95 3.29 -11.31 8.65
C MET A 95 4.79 -11.54 8.83
N ASP A 96 5.34 -12.60 8.23
CA ASP A 96 6.78 -12.88 8.23
C ASP A 96 7.51 -11.85 7.37
N ASP A 97 6.95 -11.51 6.20
CA ASP A 97 7.47 -10.46 5.32
C ASP A 97 7.48 -9.09 6.02
N LEU A 98 6.40 -8.76 6.74
CA LEU A 98 6.32 -7.53 7.56
C LEU A 98 7.37 -7.52 8.67
N ALA A 99 7.60 -8.65 9.34
CA ALA A 99 8.59 -8.76 10.40
C ALA A 99 10.03 -8.63 9.87
N ALA A 100 10.31 -9.17 8.68
CA ALA A 100 11.62 -9.09 8.04
C ALA A 100 11.90 -7.69 7.47
N LEU A 101 10.95 -7.12 6.73
CA LEU A 101 11.11 -5.85 6.03
C LEU A 101 10.99 -4.64 6.98
N ARG A 102 10.17 -4.74 8.03
CA ARG A 102 9.85 -3.66 8.98
C ARG A 102 9.45 -2.35 8.26
N PRO A 103 8.40 -2.36 7.42
CA PRO A 103 8.00 -1.18 6.68
C PRO A 103 7.53 -0.05 7.61
N THR A 104 7.83 1.19 7.24
CA THR A 104 7.32 2.40 7.89
C THR A 104 6.00 2.86 7.27
N VAL A 105 5.72 2.44 6.04
CA VAL A 105 4.49 2.73 5.31
C VAL A 105 3.76 1.43 5.00
N PHE A 106 2.50 1.34 5.41
CA PHE A 106 1.64 0.17 5.18
C PHE A 106 0.27 0.58 4.64
N ALA A 107 0.15 0.61 3.32
CA ALA A 107 -1.14 0.78 2.66
C ALA A 107 -1.83 -0.58 2.59
N SER A 108 -3.09 -0.65 3.02
CA SER A 108 -3.78 -1.93 3.20
C SER A 108 -5.30 -1.76 3.11
N VAL A 109 -6.00 -2.88 3.02
CA VAL A 109 -7.45 -2.94 2.83
C VAL A 109 -8.17 -3.31 4.14
N PRO A 110 -9.43 -2.87 4.35
CA PRO A 110 -10.17 -3.13 5.59
C PRO A 110 -10.18 -4.60 6.03
N ARG A 111 -10.28 -5.51 5.08
CA ARG A 111 -10.27 -6.96 5.35
C ARG A 111 -9.00 -7.42 6.06
N LEU A 112 -7.83 -6.92 5.66
CA LEU A 112 -6.57 -7.30 6.28
C LEU A 112 -6.43 -6.67 7.67
N TYR A 113 -6.80 -5.40 7.82
CA TYR A 113 -6.84 -4.75 9.14
C TYR A 113 -7.73 -5.52 10.13
N ASN A 114 -8.92 -5.94 9.70
CA ASN A 114 -9.80 -6.76 10.52
C ASN A 114 -9.17 -8.09 10.91
N ARG A 115 -8.50 -8.77 9.97
CA ARG A 115 -7.78 -10.02 10.25
C ARG A 115 -6.68 -9.83 11.29
N ILE A 116 -5.86 -8.78 11.16
CA ILE A 116 -4.80 -8.45 12.13
C ILE A 116 -5.41 -8.15 13.50
N TYR A 117 -6.47 -7.34 13.54
CA TYR A 117 -7.17 -7.01 14.78
C TYR A 117 -7.73 -8.25 15.48
N SER A 118 -8.40 -9.14 14.75
CA SER A 118 -8.93 -10.40 15.29
C SER A 118 -7.81 -11.30 15.81
N ALA A 119 -6.70 -11.43 15.08
CA ALA A 119 -5.55 -12.23 15.49
C ALA A 119 -4.95 -11.71 16.81
N ILE A 120 -4.72 -10.39 16.93
CA ILE A 120 -4.21 -9.76 18.15
C ILE A 120 -5.20 -9.96 19.30
N THR A 121 -6.49 -9.70 19.07
CA THR A 121 -7.52 -9.82 20.10
C THR A 121 -7.64 -11.25 20.64
N ASN A 122 -7.56 -12.26 19.76
CA ASN A 122 -7.59 -13.65 20.17
C ASN A 122 -6.34 -14.03 20.97
N ALA A 123 -5.15 -13.67 20.50
CA ALA A 123 -3.89 -13.92 21.22
C ALA A 123 -3.89 -13.27 22.63
N VAL A 124 -4.46 -12.08 22.76
CA VAL A 124 -4.61 -11.39 24.05
C VAL A 124 -5.57 -12.15 24.97
N LYS A 125 -6.73 -12.60 24.46
CA LYS A 125 -7.68 -13.41 25.25
C LYS A 125 -7.06 -14.73 25.70
N ASP A 126 -6.37 -15.42 24.80
CA ASP A 126 -5.71 -16.70 25.07
C ASP A 126 -4.58 -16.54 26.10
N SER A 127 -3.96 -15.36 26.19
CA SER A 127 -2.92 -15.07 27.18
C SER A 127 -3.43 -15.01 28.63
N GLY A 128 -4.73 -14.71 28.81
CA GLY A 128 -5.44 -14.73 30.09
C GLY A 128 -4.89 -13.84 31.23
N GLY A 129 -5.69 -13.75 32.30
CA GLY A 129 -5.24 -13.24 33.60
C GLY A 129 -4.66 -11.82 33.58
N LEU A 130 -3.44 -11.68 34.11
CA LEU A 130 -2.77 -10.39 34.26
C LEU A 130 -2.33 -9.78 32.91
N LYS A 131 -1.91 -10.62 31.96
CA LYS A 131 -1.40 -10.16 30.64
C LYS A 131 -2.51 -9.51 29.83
N GLU A 132 -3.70 -10.11 29.81
CA GLU A 132 -4.87 -9.52 29.17
C GLU A 132 -5.23 -8.16 29.78
N ARG A 133 -5.30 -8.07 31.11
CA ARG A 133 -5.62 -6.81 31.80
C ARG A 133 -4.61 -5.72 31.48
N LEU A 134 -3.32 -6.05 31.52
CA LEU A 134 -2.25 -5.10 31.22
C LEU A 134 -2.34 -4.58 29.78
N PHE A 135 -2.55 -5.48 28.81
CA PHE A 135 -2.75 -5.12 27.41
C PHE A 135 -3.95 -4.19 27.22
N ARG A 136 -5.11 -4.51 27.81
CA ARG A 136 -6.33 -3.71 27.68
C ARG A 136 -6.16 -2.31 28.26
N THR A 137 -5.51 -2.19 29.42
CA THR A 137 -5.23 -0.87 30.03
C THR A 137 -4.32 -0.05 29.13
N ALA A 138 -3.21 -0.62 28.64
CA ALA A 138 -2.28 0.08 27.75
C ALA A 138 -2.95 0.48 26.42
N TYR A 139 -3.73 -0.41 25.82
CA TYR A 139 -4.48 -0.16 24.59
C TYR A 139 -5.49 0.99 24.76
N ASN A 140 -6.27 0.97 25.84
CA ASN A 140 -7.27 2.02 26.11
C ASN A 140 -6.62 3.38 26.36
N ALA A 141 -5.52 3.41 27.13
CA ALA A 141 -4.77 4.64 27.38
C ALA A 141 -4.22 5.23 26.07
N LYS A 142 -3.62 4.41 25.20
CA LYS A 142 -3.11 4.87 23.90
C LYS A 142 -4.23 5.33 22.97
N ARG A 143 -5.37 4.62 22.95
CA ARG A 143 -6.54 4.99 22.13
C ARG A 143 -7.09 6.35 22.55
N GLN A 144 -7.20 6.61 23.86
CA GLN A 144 -7.66 7.90 24.37
C GLN A 144 -6.69 9.04 24.00
N ALA A 145 -5.38 8.79 24.05
CA ALA A 145 -4.36 9.77 23.65
C ALA A 145 -4.32 10.07 22.14
N LEU A 146 -4.87 9.21 21.29
CA LEU A 146 -4.97 9.42 19.84
C LEU A 146 -6.30 10.09 19.42
N MET A 147 -7.32 10.02 20.28
CA MET A 147 -8.63 10.64 20.04
C MET A 147 -8.70 12.10 20.55
N ASN A 148 -7.71 12.51 21.36
CA ASN A 148 -7.48 13.88 21.79
C ASN A 148 -6.44 14.55 20.88
#